data_AF-A0A970C2Q4-F1
#
_entry.id   AF-A0A970C2Q4-F1
#
_cell.length_a   1.000
_cell.length_b   1.000
_cell.length_c   1.000
_cell.angle_alpha   90.00
_cell.angle_beta   90.00
_cell.angle_gamma   90.00
#
_symmetry.space_group_name_H-M   'P 1'
#
loop_
_entity.id
_entity.type
_entity.pdbx_description
1 polymer ?
#
loop_
_entity_poly.entity_id
_entity_poly.type
_entity_poly.pdbx_seq_one_letter_code
_entity_poly.pdbx_strand_id
1 'polypeptide(L)'
;MISFKPGVLMFNTKAIRNHVDRATRKVLSKFGAFVRQTAKRSIRKRKSASPPGSPPSSHIGLLKRFIWFGYEPGKRSVVIGPARLSDKGRGEAPSLLEYGGSTTLKRQGKRRRTRIRARPFMGPAFEKESTKLPALWRDSIH
;
A
#
# COMPACT_ATOMS: atom_id res chain seq x y z
N MET A 1 59.74 -5.07 -8.70
CA MET A 1 59.01 -3.92 -9.30
C MET A 1 57.60 -4.40 -9.64
N ILE A 2 56.59 -3.99 -8.87
CA ILE A 2 55.20 -4.43 -9.04
C ILE A 2 54.56 -3.53 -10.11
N SER A 3 54.07 -4.11 -11.21
CA SER A 3 53.31 -3.38 -12.23
C SER A 3 51.84 -3.79 -12.12
N PHE A 4 51.01 -2.89 -11.60
CA PHE A 4 49.56 -3.02 -11.63
C PHE A 4 49.05 -2.26 -12.84
N LYS A 5 48.57 -2.97 -13.87
CA LYS A 5 47.86 -2.34 -14.99
C LYS A 5 46.43 -2.02 -14.52
N PRO A 6 46.01 -0.74 -14.47
CA PRO A 6 44.63 -0.40 -14.20
C PRO A 6 43.81 -0.79 -15.43
N GLY A 7 43.24 -1.99 -15.42
CA GLY A 7 42.21 -2.39 -16.38
C GLY A 7 40.99 -1.50 -16.18
N VAL A 8 40.66 -0.70 -17.19
CA VAL A 8 39.44 0.12 -17.20
C VAL A 8 38.25 -0.80 -16.92
N LEU A 9 37.63 -0.66 -15.75
CA LEU A 9 36.34 -1.27 -15.43
C LEU A 9 35.30 -0.70 -16.41
N MET A 10 35.12 -1.37 -17.54
CA MET A 10 34.05 -1.03 -18.47
C MET A 10 32.74 -1.54 -17.87
N PHE A 11 32.06 -0.65 -17.12
CA PHE A 11 30.71 -0.92 -16.64
C PHE A 11 29.79 -1.08 -17.86
N ASN A 12 29.29 -2.30 -18.09
CA ASN A 12 28.20 -2.49 -19.04
C ASN A 12 26.94 -1.83 -18.46
N THR A 13 26.78 -0.54 -18.77
CA THR A 13 25.71 0.31 -18.21
C THR A 13 24.32 -0.25 -18.52
N LYS A 14 24.15 -0.91 -19.67
CA LYS A 14 22.88 -1.54 -20.05
C LYS A 14 22.58 -2.77 -19.19
N ALA A 15 23.55 -3.67 -19.02
CA ALA A 15 23.38 -4.83 -18.17
C ALA A 15 23.09 -4.42 -16.72
N ILE A 16 23.89 -3.52 -16.14
CA ILE A 16 23.72 -3.05 -14.76
C ILE A 16 22.34 -2.39 -14.58
N ARG A 17 21.90 -1.52 -15.50
CA ARG A 17 20.57 -0.92 -15.45
C ARG A 17 19.47 -1.97 -15.44
N ASN A 18 19.58 -3.02 -16.27
CA ASN A 18 18.60 -4.11 -16.31
C ASN A 18 18.54 -4.88 -14.98
N HIS A 19 19.69 -5.15 -14.35
CA HIS A 19 19.76 -5.79 -13.03
C HIS A 19 19.11 -4.90 -11.96
N VAL A 20 19.41 -3.59 -11.96
CA VAL A 20 18.80 -2.62 -11.04
C VAL A 20 17.29 -2.52 -11.25
N ASP A 21 16.81 -2.46 -12.50
CA ASP A 21 15.38 -2.37 -12.80
C ASP A 21 14.63 -3.65 -12.36
N ARG A 22 15.25 -4.82 -12.55
CA ARG A 22 14.71 -6.10 -12.08
C ARG A 22 14.64 -6.16 -10.55
N ALA A 23 15.71 -5.74 -9.89
CA ALA A 23 15.79 -5.64 -8.43
C ALA A 23 14.71 -4.68 -7.88
N THR A 24 14.63 -3.48 -8.46
CA THR A 24 13.67 -2.43 -8.12
C THR A 24 12.23 -2.94 -8.21
N ARG A 25 11.86 -3.57 -9.34
CA ARG A 25 10.52 -4.15 -9.52
C ARG A 25 10.23 -5.21 -8.46
N LYS A 26 11.18 -6.11 -8.18
CA LYS A 26 11.02 -7.21 -7.23
C LYS A 26 10.81 -6.69 -5.82
N VAL A 27 11.65 -5.75 -5.37
CA VAL A 27 11.55 -5.20 -4.02
C VAL A 27 10.27 -4.39 -3.83
N LEU A 28 9.94 -3.50 -4.78
CA LEU A 28 8.75 -2.67 -4.66
C LEU A 28 7.45 -3.48 -4.73
N SER A 29 7.41 -4.53 -5.55
CA SER A 29 6.28 -5.47 -5.58
C SER A 29 6.13 -6.21 -4.24
N LYS A 30 7.24 -6.66 -3.65
CA LYS A 30 7.26 -7.33 -2.34
C LYS A 30 6.83 -6.38 -1.22
N PHE A 31 7.32 -5.15 -1.24
CA PHE A 31 6.90 -4.10 -0.31
C PHE A 31 5.40 -3.82 -0.41
N GLY A 32 4.86 -3.62 -1.63
CA GLY A 32 3.43 -3.44 -1.84
C GLY A 32 2.58 -4.61 -1.35
N ALA A 33 3.05 -5.84 -1.56
CA ALA A 33 2.40 -7.03 -1.04
C ALA A 33 2.36 -7.07 0.50
N PHE A 34 3.45 -6.68 1.17
CA PHE A 34 3.52 -6.62 2.63
C PHE A 34 2.61 -5.55 3.22
N VAL A 35 2.61 -4.33 2.66
CA VAL A 35 1.72 -3.25 3.10
C VAL A 35 0.25 -3.68 2.93
N ARG A 36 -0.11 -4.24 1.77
CA ARG A 36 -1.44 -4.81 1.54
C ARG A 36 -1.80 -5.87 2.57
N GLN A 37 -0.88 -6.79 2.87
CA GLN A 37 -1.13 -7.85 3.83
C GLN A 37 -1.33 -7.31 5.25
N THR A 38 -0.51 -6.36 5.68
CA THR A 38 -0.61 -5.72 6.99
C THR A 38 -1.92 -4.94 7.12
N ALA A 39 -2.31 -4.17 6.10
CA ALA A 39 -3.62 -3.52 6.05
C ALA A 39 -4.79 -4.54 6.10
N LYS A 40 -4.71 -5.65 5.36
CA LYS A 40 -5.73 -6.72 5.42
C LYS A 40 -5.80 -7.42 6.77
N ARG A 41 -4.70 -7.48 7.52
CA ARG A 41 -4.62 -8.09 8.86
C ARG A 41 -5.12 -7.16 9.94
N SER A 42 -4.95 -5.84 9.78
CA SER A 42 -5.47 -4.84 10.72
C SER A 42 -7.01 -4.79 10.72
N ILE A 43 -7.63 -5.03 9.55
CA ILE A 43 -9.08 -5.11 9.38
C ILE A 43 -9.61 -6.47 9.85
N ARG A 44 -10.29 -6.48 11.01
CA ARG A 44 -10.87 -7.70 11.63
C ARG A 44 -12.39 -7.77 11.45
N LYS A 45 -12.94 -8.99 11.38
CA LYS A 45 -14.39 -9.21 11.41
C LYS A 45 -14.92 -9.00 12.82
N ARG A 46 -15.91 -8.10 12.98
CA ARG A 46 -16.57 -7.78 14.25
C ARG A 46 -18.02 -7.35 13.98
N LYS A 47 -18.89 -7.48 14.98
CA LYS A 47 -20.30 -7.03 14.90
C LYS A 47 -20.44 -5.52 15.12
N SER A 48 -19.62 -4.94 15.97
CA SER A 48 -19.61 -3.50 16.27
C SER A 48 -18.62 -2.74 15.40
N ALA A 49 -18.85 -1.43 15.26
CA ALA A 49 -17.89 -0.52 14.67
C ALA A 49 -16.68 -0.35 15.60
N SER A 50 -15.46 -0.26 15.05
CA SER A 50 -14.26 0.07 15.83
C SER A 50 -14.33 1.46 16.48
N PRO A 51 -13.49 1.77 17.50
CA PRO A 51 -13.32 3.14 17.94
C PRO A 51 -12.59 3.99 16.89
N PRO A 52 -12.72 5.33 16.93
CA PRO A 52 -11.90 6.24 16.12
C PRO A 52 -10.40 5.99 16.31
N GLY A 53 -9.60 6.23 15.28
CA GLY A 53 -8.15 5.98 15.27
C GLY A 53 -7.74 4.51 15.13
N SER A 54 -8.63 3.57 15.49
CA SER A 54 -8.39 2.15 15.26
C SER A 54 -8.84 1.71 13.87
N PRO A 55 -8.22 0.66 13.28
CA PRO A 55 -8.61 0.11 11.99
C PRO A 55 -10.10 -0.23 11.91
N PRO A 56 -10.73 -0.13 10.72
CA PRO A 56 -12.15 -0.37 10.55
C PRO A 56 -12.49 -1.85 10.76
N SER A 57 -13.72 -2.11 11.21
CA SER A 57 -14.24 -3.47 11.30
C SER A 57 -14.81 -3.92 9.95
N SER A 58 -14.61 -5.18 9.61
CA SER A 58 -15.12 -5.79 8.39
C SER A 58 -16.41 -6.56 8.66
N HIS A 59 -17.56 -5.98 8.28
CA HIS A 59 -18.84 -6.68 8.36
C HIS A 59 -19.06 -7.64 7.18
N ILE A 60 -18.80 -7.19 5.95
CA ILE A 60 -19.03 -7.98 4.72
C ILE A 60 -17.73 -8.52 4.11
N GLY A 61 -16.59 -7.85 4.36
CA GLY A 61 -15.30 -8.23 3.78
C GLY A 61 -14.92 -7.51 2.48
N LEU A 62 -15.80 -6.65 1.94
CA LEU A 62 -15.55 -5.88 0.71
C LEU A 62 -14.25 -5.08 0.81
N LEU A 63 -14.12 -4.20 1.81
CA LEU A 63 -12.93 -3.37 2.00
C LEU A 63 -11.63 -4.19 1.98
N LYS A 64 -11.61 -5.32 2.68
CA LYS A 64 -10.46 -6.22 2.75
C LYS A 64 -10.11 -6.88 1.41
N ARG A 65 -11.12 -7.18 0.58
CA ARG A 65 -10.95 -7.78 -0.75
C ARG A 65 -10.41 -6.78 -1.75
N PHE A 66 -10.83 -5.52 -1.65
CA PHE A 66 -10.51 -4.45 -2.61
C PHE A 66 -9.26 -3.63 -2.25
N ILE A 67 -8.39 -4.09 -1.36
CA ILE A 67 -7.04 -3.49 -1.22
C ILE A 67 -6.15 -4.12 -2.28
N TRP A 68 -5.55 -3.30 -3.12
CA TRP A 68 -4.68 -3.68 -4.24
C TRP A 68 -3.29 -3.06 -4.09
N PHE A 69 -2.36 -3.59 -4.88
CA PHE A 69 -1.08 -2.94 -5.13
C PHE A 69 -0.68 -3.17 -6.60
N GLY A 70 0.09 -2.24 -7.16
CA GLY A 70 0.62 -2.34 -8.52
C GLY A 70 1.94 -1.58 -8.65
N TYR A 71 2.91 -2.18 -9.33
CA TYR A 71 4.17 -1.54 -9.67
C TYR A 71 4.00 -0.74 -10.97
N GLU A 72 4.44 0.51 -10.98
CA GLU A 72 4.44 1.40 -12.15
C GLU A 72 5.88 1.50 -12.70
N PRO A 73 6.20 0.85 -13.84
CA PRO A 73 7.57 0.79 -14.36
C PRO A 73 8.15 2.16 -14.72
N GLY A 74 7.34 3.06 -15.29
CA GLY A 74 7.80 4.37 -15.75
C GLY A 74 8.27 5.29 -14.63
N LYS A 75 7.71 5.14 -13.43
CA LYS A 75 8.09 5.94 -12.24
C LYS A 75 8.92 5.17 -11.22
N ARG A 76 9.18 3.88 -11.45
CA ARG A 76 9.80 2.97 -10.48
C ARG A 76 9.15 3.08 -9.10
N SER A 77 7.81 3.10 -9.09
CA SER A 77 7.01 3.31 -7.88
C SER A 77 6.02 2.16 -7.70
N VAL A 78 5.47 2.04 -6.49
CA VAL A 78 4.38 1.10 -6.20
C VAL A 78 3.20 1.86 -5.63
N VAL A 79 2.04 1.68 -6.23
CA VAL A 79 0.77 2.24 -5.77
C VAL A 79 0.06 1.18 -4.93
N ILE A 80 -0.35 1.51 -3.72
CA ILE A 80 -0.94 0.58 -2.77
C ILE A 80 -2.15 1.26 -2.14
N GLY A 81 -3.33 0.62 -2.20
CA GLY A 81 -4.53 1.25 -1.68
C GLY A 81 -5.82 0.48 -1.89
N PRO A 82 -6.90 0.88 -1.20
CA PRO A 82 -8.23 0.38 -1.47
C PRO A 82 -8.75 0.93 -2.81
N ALA A 83 -9.31 0.06 -3.64
CA ALA A 83 -10.11 0.47 -4.78
C ALA A 83 -11.44 1.07 -4.30
N ARG A 84 -11.98 1.97 -5.13
CA ARG A 84 -13.33 2.50 -4.97
C ARG A 84 -14.33 1.33 -4.97
N LEU A 85 -15.25 1.34 -4.00
CA LEU A 85 -16.30 0.33 -3.93
C LEU A 85 -17.45 0.76 -4.85
N SER A 86 -17.74 -0.03 -5.89
CA SER A 86 -18.79 0.27 -6.87
C SER A 86 -20.22 0.14 -6.32
N ASP A 87 -20.38 -0.42 -5.13
CA ASP A 87 -21.66 -0.86 -4.61
C ASP A 87 -22.46 0.31 -4.00
N LYS A 88 -23.62 0.65 -4.60
CA LYS A 88 -24.70 1.54 -4.08
C LYS A 88 -24.22 2.75 -3.25
N GLY A 89 -23.38 3.61 -3.83
CA GLY A 89 -22.95 4.87 -3.20
C GLY A 89 -21.91 4.72 -2.09
N ARG A 90 -21.21 3.58 -2.01
CA ARG A 90 -20.14 3.31 -1.03
C ARG A 90 -18.73 3.62 -1.55
N GLY A 91 -18.61 4.24 -2.72
CA GLY A 91 -17.33 4.49 -3.40
C GLY A 91 -16.32 5.29 -2.57
N GLU A 92 -16.80 6.27 -1.81
CA GLU A 92 -15.97 7.13 -0.96
C GLU A 92 -15.62 6.50 0.40
N ALA A 93 -16.25 5.38 0.75
CA ALA A 93 -16.11 4.78 2.08
C ALA A 93 -14.65 4.49 2.47
N PRO A 94 -13.78 3.95 1.60
CA PRO A 94 -12.38 3.73 1.97
C PRO A 94 -11.64 5.02 2.34
N SER A 95 -11.82 6.10 1.56
CA SER A 95 -11.18 7.39 1.82
C SER A 95 -11.67 8.02 3.12
N LEU A 96 -12.98 7.95 3.37
CA LEU A 96 -13.60 8.45 4.60
C LEU A 96 -13.15 7.67 5.83
N LEU A 97 -12.84 6.38 5.68
CA LEU A 97 -12.28 5.59 6.76
C LEU A 97 -10.83 5.94 7.03
N GLU A 98 -10.00 6.21 6.01
CA GLU A 98 -8.61 6.60 6.22
C GLU A 98 -8.47 7.98 6.87
N TYR A 99 -9.09 8.99 6.25
CA TYR A 99 -8.85 10.39 6.62
C TYR A 99 -9.97 11.00 7.48
N GLY A 100 -11.12 10.33 7.59
CA GLY A 100 -12.32 10.95 8.12
C GLY A 100 -12.96 11.93 7.13
N GLY A 101 -14.04 12.57 7.56
CA GLY A 101 -14.71 13.60 6.74
C GLY A 101 -16.20 13.68 7.00
N SER A 102 -16.86 14.62 6.34
CA SER A 102 -18.32 14.71 6.34
C SER A 102 -18.86 14.12 5.05
N THR A 103 -19.79 13.18 5.14
CA THR A 103 -20.47 12.62 3.96
C THR A 103 -21.98 12.58 4.19
N THR A 104 -22.74 12.50 3.10
CA THR A 104 -24.19 12.34 3.16
C THR A 104 -24.54 10.87 2.97
N LEU A 105 -24.93 10.20 4.06
CA LEU A 105 -25.36 8.82 4.02
C LEU A 105 -26.86 8.73 3.77
N LYS A 106 -27.27 7.87 2.83
CA LYS A 106 -28.68 7.48 2.68
C LYS A 106 -28.95 6.29 3.62
N ARG A 107 -29.73 6.50 4.67
CA ARG A 107 -30.15 5.47 5.61
C ARG A 107 -31.67 5.46 5.67
N GLN A 108 -32.28 4.29 5.43
CA GLN A 108 -33.75 4.12 5.41
C GLN A 108 -34.45 5.18 4.55
N GLY A 109 -33.99 5.35 3.29
CA GLY A 109 -34.57 6.34 2.37
C GLY A 109 -34.17 7.79 2.62
N LYS A 110 -33.80 8.17 3.85
CA LYS A 110 -33.46 9.55 4.23
C LYS A 110 -31.96 9.83 4.08
N ARG A 111 -31.63 10.98 3.48
CA ARG A 111 -30.25 11.48 3.38
C ARG A 111 -29.91 12.22 4.67
N ARG A 112 -28.82 11.83 5.33
CA ARG A 112 -28.32 12.50 6.54
C ARG A 112 -26.85 12.83 6.37
N ARG A 113 -26.48 14.08 6.65
CA ARG A 113 -25.09 14.50 6.75
C ARG A 113 -24.51 13.95 8.05
N THR A 114 -23.45 13.16 7.93
CA THR A 114 -22.79 12.53 9.07
C THR A 114 -21.29 12.80 9.00
N ARG A 115 -20.72 13.19 10.13
CA ARG A 115 -19.27 13.29 10.30
C ARG A 115 -18.71 11.92 10.68
N ILE A 116 -17.85 11.38 9.83
CA ILE A 116 -17.11 10.13 10.05
C ILE A 116 -15.73 10.50 10.61
N ARG A 117 -15.38 9.91 11.75
CA ARG A 117 -14.04 10.03 12.32
C ARG A 117 -13.09 9.03 11.65
N ALA A 118 -11.84 9.45 11.46
CA ALA A 118 -10.79 8.64 10.86
C ALA A 118 -10.56 7.33 11.63
N ARG A 119 -10.28 6.27 10.87
CA ARG A 119 -10.01 4.89 11.25
C ARG A 119 -8.91 4.37 10.32
N PRO A 120 -7.71 4.96 10.41
CA PRO A 120 -6.65 4.70 9.46
C PRO A 120 -6.24 3.23 9.49
N PHE A 121 -6.01 2.65 8.30
CA PHE A 121 -5.58 1.25 8.17
C PHE A 121 -4.47 1.07 7.14
N MET A 122 -4.37 1.97 6.15
CA MET A 122 -3.30 2.01 5.16
C MET A 122 -2.06 2.74 5.67
N GLY A 123 -2.23 3.94 6.23
CA GLY A 123 -1.11 4.76 6.73
C GLY A 123 -0.25 4.00 7.76
N PRO A 124 -0.84 3.50 8.86
CA PRO A 124 -0.12 2.71 9.85
C PRO A 124 0.49 1.41 9.28
N ALA A 125 -0.15 0.81 8.26
CA ALA A 125 0.40 -0.37 7.59
C ALA A 125 1.64 -0.03 6.75
N PHE A 126 1.63 1.12 6.08
CA PHE A 126 2.76 1.62 5.32
C PHE A 126 3.95 1.94 6.24
N GLU A 127 3.72 2.72 7.30
CA GLU A 127 4.75 3.07 8.28
C GLU A 127 5.41 1.83 8.88
N LYS A 128 4.61 0.85 9.29
CA LYS A 128 5.11 -0.41 9.85
C LYS A 128 6.04 -1.15 8.88
N GLU A 129 5.66 -1.29 7.61
CA GLU A 129 6.48 -2.02 6.64
C GLU A 129 7.64 -1.19 6.10
N SER A 130 7.57 0.15 6.14
CA SER A 130 8.64 1.05 5.69
C SER A 130 9.97 0.76 6.37
N THR A 131 9.93 0.41 7.67
CA THR A 131 11.10 0.02 8.47
C THR A 131 11.85 -1.19 7.91
N LYS A 132 11.18 -2.08 7.16
CA LYS A 132 11.78 -3.29 6.59
C LYS A 132 12.33 -3.08 5.19
N LEU A 133 12.02 -1.94 4.56
CA LEU A 133 12.39 -1.65 3.19
C LEU A 133 13.92 -1.69 2.96
N PRO A 134 14.78 -1.14 3.84
CA PRO A 134 16.22 -1.22 3.67
C PRO A 134 16.75 -2.67 3.62
N ALA A 135 16.18 -3.55 4.45
CA ALA A 135 16.55 -4.96 4.46
C ALA A 135 16.14 -5.67 3.17
N LEU A 136 15.03 -5.27 2.53
CA LEU A 136 14.63 -5.80 1.23
C LEU A 136 15.54 -5.34 0.09
N TRP A 137 16.16 -4.16 0.22
CA TRP A 137 17.02 -3.58 -0.80
C TRP A 137 18.46 -4.12 -0.77
N ARG A 138 18.98 -4.42 0.44
CA ARG A 138 20.36 -4.86 0.67
C ARG A 138 20.77 -6.06 -0.21
N ASP A 139 19.89 -7.05 -0.33
CA ASP A 139 20.15 -8.31 -1.04
C ASP A 139 19.38 -8.39 -2.37
N SER A 140 19.17 -7.24 -3.02
CA SER A 140 18.31 -7.18 -4.22
C SER A 140 19.08 -7.22 -5.54
N ILE A 141 20.36 -6.86 -5.53
CA ILE A 141 21.23 -6.80 -6.70
C ILE A 141 22.18 -8.00 -6.67
N HIS A 142 22.00 -8.89 -7.63
CA HIS A 142 22.84 -10.06 -7.89
C HIS A 142 23.08 -10.20 -9.39
#